data_AF-A0A161M7H6-F1
#
_entry.id   AF-A0A161M7H6-F1
#
_cell.length_a   1.000
_cell.length_b   1.000
_cell.length_c   1.000
_cell.angle_alpha   90.00
_cell.angle_beta   90.00
_cell.angle_gamma   90.00
#
_symmetry.space_group_name_H-M   'P 1'
#
loop_
_entity.id
_entity.type
_entity.pdbx_description
1 polymer ?
#
loop_
_entity_poly.entity_id
_entity_poly.type
_entity_poly.pdbx_seq_one_letter_code
_entity_poly.pdbx_strand_id
1 'polypeptide(L)'
;SPDGSLLAAPSGCLPGSPEVGTTKNATWIFLRRKPSSPVLHYPSLNQPTMVTKWCPLRFTLREEVNSPVFTLPYRMVLAVATKTSILLYDTQHAVPVAMISNIHYTKLTDLAWSSDGRMLIASSTDGYCSVVTFSNGELGNVYVQPKSEEAIKTAA
;
A
#
# COMPACT_ATOMS: atom_id res chain seq x y z
N SER A 1 -2.04 -4.99 -7.27
CA SER A 1 -1.71 -5.76 -6.07
C SER A 1 -1.09 -7.10 -6.46
N PRO A 2 -0.40 -7.79 -5.54
CA PRO A 2 0.27 -9.08 -5.78
C PRO A 2 -0.65 -10.24 -6.17
N ASP A 3 -1.93 -10.14 -5.83
CA ASP A 3 -2.98 -11.09 -6.23
C ASP A 3 -3.69 -10.70 -7.53
N GLY A 4 -3.33 -9.55 -8.12
CA GLY A 4 -3.96 -9.01 -9.31
C GLY A 4 -5.40 -8.54 -9.11
N SER A 5 -5.93 -8.47 -7.89
CA SER A 5 -7.33 -8.09 -7.63
C SER A 5 -7.55 -6.58 -7.53
N LEU A 6 -6.55 -5.83 -7.07
CA LEU A 6 -6.61 -4.39 -6.81
C LEU A 6 -5.65 -3.59 -7.69
N LEU A 7 -6.08 -2.39 -8.09
CA LEU A 7 -5.28 -1.37 -8.75
C LEU A 7 -5.21 -0.13 -7.84
N ALA A 8 -4.02 0.40 -7.60
CA ALA A 8 -3.82 1.62 -6.84
C ALA A 8 -3.47 2.77 -7.80
N ALA A 9 -4.36 3.73 -7.95
CA ALA A 9 -4.19 4.88 -8.83
C ALA A 9 -3.72 6.11 -8.03
N PRO A 10 -2.58 6.73 -8.40
CA PRO A 10 -2.10 7.94 -7.77
C PRO A 10 -2.98 9.15 -8.14
N SER A 11 -2.64 10.32 -7.60
CA SER A 11 -3.26 11.61 -7.96
C SER A 11 -4.78 11.70 -7.74
N GLY A 12 -5.31 10.96 -6.77
CA GLY A 12 -6.70 11.09 -6.37
C GLY A 12 -6.96 12.40 -5.64
N CYS A 13 -8.06 13.07 -5.98
CA CYS A 13 -8.53 14.27 -5.30
C CYS A 13 -9.93 14.01 -4.76
N LEU A 14 -10.09 14.19 -3.46
CA LEU A 14 -11.37 14.12 -2.77
C LEU A 14 -11.91 15.55 -2.56
N PRO A 15 -13.22 15.76 -2.74
CA PRO A 15 -13.85 17.00 -2.30
C PRO A 15 -13.65 17.13 -0.78
N GLY A 16 -13.08 18.25 -0.33
CA GLY A 16 -12.99 18.54 1.09
C GLY A 16 -14.16 19.39 1.57
N SER A 17 -14.00 19.96 2.77
CA SER A 17 -15.03 20.81 3.36
C SER A 17 -15.27 22.03 2.46
N PRO A 18 -16.53 22.32 2.07
CA PRO A 18 -16.86 23.48 1.26
C PRO A 18 -16.47 24.81 1.90
N GLU A 19 -16.33 24.87 3.24
CA GLU A 19 -15.95 26.09 3.97
C GLU A 19 -14.49 26.50 3.79
N VAL A 20 -13.60 25.54 3.53
CA VAL A 20 -12.14 25.78 3.47
C VAL A 20 -11.60 25.63 2.04
N GLY A 21 -12.45 25.25 1.08
CA GLY A 21 -12.06 25.06 -0.32
C GLY A 21 -10.92 24.06 -0.53
N THR A 22 -10.65 23.19 0.44
CA THR A 22 -9.42 22.39 0.46
C THR A 22 -9.68 21.02 -0.16
N THR A 23 -9.05 20.70 -1.29
CA THR A 23 -9.05 19.34 -1.83
C THR A 23 -8.19 18.42 -0.97
N LYS A 24 -8.70 17.24 -0.59
CA LYS A 24 -7.90 16.23 0.11
C LYS A 24 -7.24 15.30 -0.91
N ASN A 25 -5.93 15.14 -0.82
CA ASN A 25 -5.20 14.24 -1.69
C ASN A 25 -5.36 12.79 -1.24
N ALA A 26 -5.45 11.87 -2.19
CA ALA A 26 -5.61 10.46 -1.92
C ALA A 26 -5.00 9.58 -3.02
N THR A 27 -4.82 8.31 -2.68
CA THR A 27 -4.66 7.21 -3.62
C THR A 27 -5.99 6.50 -3.78
N TRP A 28 -6.49 6.36 -5.00
CA TRP A 28 -7.71 5.60 -5.26
C TRP A 28 -7.38 4.12 -5.41
N ILE A 29 -8.18 3.26 -4.79
CA ILE A 29 -8.10 1.81 -4.96
C ILE A 29 -9.30 1.35 -5.76
N PHE A 30 -9.03 0.64 -6.85
CA PHE A 30 -10.03 0.06 -7.74
C PHE A 30 -9.94 -1.47 -7.70
N LEU A 31 -11.07 -2.14 -7.90
CA LEU A 31 -11.04 -3.55 -8.29
C LEU A 31 -10.59 -3.64 -9.74
N ARG A 32 -9.61 -4.51 -10.03
CA ARG A 32 -9.14 -4.73 -11.41
C ARG A 32 -10.27 -5.16 -12.34
N ARG A 33 -11.26 -5.90 -11.83
CA ARG A 33 -12.44 -6.36 -12.57
C ARG A 33 -13.52 -5.28 -12.78
N LYS A 34 -13.48 -4.18 -12.04
CA LYS A 34 -14.46 -3.08 -12.11
C LYS A 34 -13.77 -1.72 -11.89
N PRO A 35 -13.02 -1.22 -12.89
CA PRO A 35 -12.26 0.03 -12.76
C PRO A 35 -13.13 1.29 -12.87
N SER A 36 -14.42 1.17 -13.17
CA SER A 36 -15.34 2.30 -13.34
C SER A 36 -15.66 3.05 -12.05
N SER A 37 -15.42 2.44 -10.90
CA SER A 37 -15.71 3.02 -9.58
C SER A 37 -14.65 2.58 -8.57
N PRO A 38 -14.08 3.51 -7.78
CA PRO A 38 -13.17 3.14 -6.71
C PRO A 38 -13.92 2.37 -5.61
N VAL A 39 -13.22 1.45 -4.94
CA VAL A 39 -13.74 0.71 -3.78
C VAL A 39 -13.25 1.28 -2.46
N LEU A 40 -12.14 2.01 -2.48
CA LEU A 40 -11.53 2.62 -1.31
C LEU A 40 -10.64 3.80 -1.75
N HIS A 41 -10.34 4.70 -0.83
CA HIS A 41 -9.25 5.65 -0.96
C HIS A 41 -8.31 5.58 0.25
N TYR A 42 -7.02 5.79 0.02
CA TYR A 42 -6.04 6.02 1.08
C TYR A 42 -5.63 7.50 1.09
N PRO A 43 -5.95 8.27 2.15
CA PRO A 43 -5.62 9.69 2.20
C PRO A 43 -4.11 9.93 2.26
N SER A 44 -3.55 10.71 1.34
CA SER A 44 -2.09 10.99 1.31
C SER A 44 -1.73 12.26 2.08
N LEU A 45 -2.31 12.44 3.26
CA LEU A 45 -2.18 13.64 4.10
C LEU A 45 -2.45 14.92 3.28
N ASN A 46 -1.58 15.93 3.42
CA ASN A 46 -1.67 17.21 2.71
C ASN A 46 -0.81 17.24 1.43
N GLN A 47 -0.42 16.10 0.87
CA GLN A 47 0.45 16.02 -0.30
C GLN A 47 -0.17 15.14 -1.40
N PRO A 48 -0.02 15.50 -2.68
CA PRO A 48 -0.49 14.67 -3.77
C PRO A 48 0.25 13.32 -3.76
N THR A 49 -0.50 12.24 -4.02
CA THR A 49 0.13 10.96 -4.33
C THR A 49 0.76 11.05 -5.71
N MET A 50 2.07 10.78 -5.78
CA MET A 50 2.83 10.78 -7.03
C MET A 50 3.01 9.37 -7.58
N VAL A 51 3.33 8.41 -6.72
CA VAL A 51 3.69 7.04 -7.12
C VAL A 51 3.08 6.03 -6.17
N THR A 52 2.61 4.91 -6.71
CA THR A 52 2.06 3.78 -5.96
C THR A 52 2.75 2.49 -6.40
N LYS A 53 3.25 1.70 -5.45
CA LYS A 53 3.87 0.38 -5.73
C LYS A 53 3.47 -0.63 -4.68
N TRP A 54 2.86 -1.71 -5.13
CA TRP A 54 2.58 -2.86 -4.28
C TRP A 54 3.88 -3.62 -3.99
N CYS A 55 4.09 -3.99 -2.73
CA CYS A 55 5.10 -5.00 -2.37
C CYS A 55 4.73 -6.31 -3.06
N PRO A 56 5.66 -7.05 -3.68
CA PRO A 56 5.33 -8.24 -4.48
C PRO A 56 4.84 -9.44 -3.65
N LEU A 57 5.00 -9.39 -2.33
CA LEU A 57 4.62 -10.48 -1.43
C LEU A 57 3.23 -10.27 -0.82
N ARG A 58 2.62 -11.40 -0.44
CA ARG A 58 1.44 -11.47 0.40
C ARG A 58 1.89 -11.86 1.80
N PHE A 59 1.29 -11.28 2.82
CA PHE A 59 1.63 -11.51 4.22
C PHE A 59 0.47 -12.16 4.96
N THR A 60 0.76 -12.87 6.05
CA THR A 60 -0.25 -13.36 6.97
C THR A 60 -1.01 -12.17 7.57
N LEU A 61 -2.29 -12.38 7.88
CA LEU A 61 -3.11 -11.38 8.56
C LEU A 61 -2.53 -11.10 9.96
N ARG A 62 -2.64 -9.85 10.41
CA ARG A 62 -2.38 -9.47 11.79
C ARG A 62 -3.63 -9.69 12.63
N GLU A 63 -3.49 -10.36 13.77
CA GLU A 63 -4.60 -10.72 14.67
C GLU A 63 -5.22 -9.51 15.36
N GLU A 64 -4.46 -8.41 15.51
CA GLU A 64 -4.89 -7.18 16.17
C GLU A 64 -6.02 -6.43 15.43
N VAL A 65 -6.32 -6.82 14.19
CA VAL A 65 -7.30 -6.14 13.33
C VAL A 65 -8.59 -6.94 13.22
N ASN A 66 -9.56 -6.62 14.07
CA ASN A 66 -10.87 -7.28 14.11
C ASN A 66 -11.76 -6.96 12.89
N SER A 67 -11.57 -5.81 12.25
CA SER A 67 -12.39 -5.33 11.12
C SER A 67 -11.51 -4.84 9.96
N PRO A 68 -10.93 -5.76 9.17
CA PRO A 68 -10.03 -5.37 8.09
C PRO A 68 -10.78 -4.64 6.98
N VAL A 69 -10.13 -3.65 6.37
CA VAL A 69 -10.69 -2.87 5.26
C VAL A 69 -11.07 -3.76 4.07
N PHE A 70 -10.26 -4.77 3.78
CA PHE A 70 -10.59 -5.82 2.82
C PHE A 70 -10.66 -7.18 3.52
N THR A 71 -11.74 -7.91 3.29
CA THR A 71 -11.90 -9.30 3.74
C THR A 71 -11.16 -10.26 2.80
N LEU A 72 -9.83 -10.27 2.89
CA LEU A 72 -8.94 -11.16 2.15
C LEU A 72 -8.30 -12.18 3.11
N PRO A 73 -7.95 -13.40 2.65
CA PRO A 73 -7.27 -14.39 3.49
C PRO A 73 -5.79 -14.06 3.75
N TYR A 74 -5.31 -12.94 3.23
CA TYR A 74 -3.94 -12.44 3.36
C TYR A 74 -3.92 -10.92 3.36
N ARG A 75 -2.81 -10.37 3.82
CA ARG A 75 -2.51 -8.94 3.88
C ARG A 75 -1.58 -8.57 2.72
N MET A 76 -1.85 -7.46 2.04
CA MET A 76 -0.97 -6.92 0.99
C MET A 76 -0.52 -5.52 1.39
N VAL A 77 0.74 -5.18 1.12
CA VAL A 77 1.34 -3.88 1.47
C VAL A 77 1.49 -3.03 0.21
N LEU A 78 1.11 -1.75 0.32
CA LEU A 78 1.22 -0.74 -0.71
C LEU A 78 2.13 0.39 -0.22
N ALA A 79 3.18 0.68 -0.98
CA ALA A 79 3.95 1.91 -0.82
C ALA A 79 3.33 3.03 -1.65
N VAL A 80 3.13 4.18 -1.02
CA VAL A 80 2.58 5.40 -1.63
C VAL A 80 3.60 6.51 -1.43
N ALA A 81 4.26 6.94 -2.49
CA ALA A 81 5.12 8.10 -2.45
C ALA A 81 4.32 9.37 -2.73
N THR A 82 4.47 10.32 -1.82
CA THR A 82 4.06 11.71 -1.97
C THR A 82 5.25 12.56 -2.42
N LYS A 83 5.10 13.88 -2.44
CA LYS A 83 6.22 14.79 -2.71
C LYS A 83 7.40 14.58 -1.76
N THR A 84 7.18 14.31 -0.48
CA THR A 84 8.25 14.34 0.54
C THR A 84 8.30 13.11 1.43
N SER A 85 7.36 12.18 1.26
CA SER A 85 7.23 11.01 2.14
C SER A 85 6.79 9.76 1.40
N ILE A 86 7.10 8.62 1.98
CA ILE A 86 6.59 7.31 1.63
C ILE A 86 5.64 6.89 2.74
N LEU A 87 4.39 6.62 2.40
CA LEU A 87 3.40 6.04 3.29
C LEU A 87 3.26 4.56 2.95
N LEU A 88 3.31 3.70 3.96
CA LEU A 88 3.00 2.28 3.81
C LEU A 88 1.57 2.04 4.26
N TYR A 89 0.73 1.60 3.34
CA TYR A 89 -0.62 1.12 3.60
C TYR A 89 -0.66 -0.39 3.53
N ASP A 90 -1.65 -0.99 4.17
CA ASP A 90 -1.99 -2.38 3.95
C ASP A 90 -3.49 -2.56 3.72
N THR A 91 -3.89 -3.78 3.39
CA THR A 91 -5.29 -4.13 3.15
C THR A 91 -6.11 -4.38 4.43
N GLN A 92 -5.53 -4.26 5.62
CA GLN A 92 -6.21 -4.46 6.90
C GLN A 92 -6.59 -3.13 7.56
N HIS A 93 -5.76 -2.09 7.45
CA HIS A 93 -5.92 -0.81 8.13
C HIS A 93 -6.41 0.28 7.18
N ALA A 94 -7.26 1.18 7.70
CA ALA A 94 -7.71 2.38 6.98
C ALA A 94 -6.66 3.51 7.00
N VAL A 95 -5.72 3.43 7.94
CA VAL A 95 -4.63 4.41 8.15
C VAL A 95 -3.30 3.80 7.74
N PRO A 96 -2.28 4.62 7.40
CA PRO A 96 -0.97 4.09 7.06
C PRO A 96 -0.35 3.39 8.28
N VAL A 97 0.32 2.27 8.05
CA VAL A 97 1.02 1.49 9.09
C VAL A 97 2.45 2.00 9.34
N ALA A 98 3.01 2.75 8.40
CA ALA A 98 4.30 3.42 8.57
C ALA A 98 4.40 4.65 7.67
N MET A 99 5.29 5.58 8.06
CA MET A 99 5.63 6.77 7.30
C MET A 99 7.14 6.98 7.34
N ILE A 100 7.74 7.12 6.17
CA ILE A 100 9.15 7.53 6.00
C ILE A 100 9.13 8.92 5.38
N SER A 101 9.70 9.91 6.05
CA SER A 101 9.70 11.30 5.59
C SER A 101 11.09 11.93 5.70
N ASN A 102 11.27 13.08 5.06
CA ASN A 102 12.52 13.86 5.13
C ASN A 102 13.77 13.10 4.67
N ILE A 103 13.61 12.19 3.70
CA ILE A 103 14.70 11.39 3.14
C ILE A 103 15.31 12.01 1.88
N HIS A 104 14.68 13.03 1.31
CA HIS A 104 15.11 13.70 0.07
C HIS A 104 14.84 15.21 0.16
N TYR A 105 15.69 16.00 -0.53
CA TYR A 105 15.56 17.47 -0.57
C TYR A 105 14.47 17.92 -1.52
N THR A 106 14.20 17.12 -2.54
CA THR A 106 13.20 17.41 -3.57
C THR A 106 12.22 16.25 -3.72
N LYS A 107 11.40 16.28 -4.78
CA LYS A 107 10.26 15.38 -4.91
C LYS A 107 10.69 13.95 -5.23
N LEU A 108 10.04 12.98 -4.58
CA LEU A 108 10.16 11.57 -4.94
C LEU A 108 9.60 11.32 -6.35
N THR A 109 10.27 10.52 -7.15
CA THR A 109 9.94 10.30 -8.57
C THR A 109 9.48 8.88 -8.87
N ASP A 110 10.01 7.87 -8.17
CA ASP A 110 9.60 6.48 -8.32
C ASP A 110 9.95 5.66 -7.08
N LEU A 111 9.29 4.50 -6.96
CA LEU A 111 9.53 3.51 -5.93
C LEU A 111 9.76 2.13 -6.58
N ALA A 112 10.58 1.28 -5.96
CA ALA A 112 10.77 -0.10 -6.39
C ALA A 112 11.00 -1.03 -5.19
N TRP A 113 10.16 -2.06 -5.08
CA TRP A 113 10.33 -3.12 -4.08
C TRP A 113 11.31 -4.18 -4.58
N SER A 114 12.13 -4.73 -3.70
CA SER A 114 12.84 -5.98 -3.95
C SER A 114 11.86 -7.15 -4.06
N SER A 115 12.25 -8.20 -4.78
CA SER A 115 11.42 -9.40 -4.98
C SER A 115 11.07 -10.13 -3.68
N ASP A 116 11.93 -10.01 -2.67
CA ASP A 116 11.74 -10.57 -1.33
C ASP A 116 11.00 -9.63 -0.36
N GLY A 117 10.60 -8.44 -0.81
CA GLY A 117 9.86 -7.47 0.00
C GLY A 117 10.64 -6.86 1.17
N ARG A 118 11.95 -7.10 1.30
CA ARG A 118 12.80 -6.58 2.39
C ARG A 118 13.46 -5.25 2.09
N MET A 119 13.40 -4.79 0.85
CA MET A 119 13.93 -3.48 0.47
C MET A 119 12.90 -2.71 -0.35
N LEU A 120 12.84 -1.40 -0.10
CA LEU A 120 12.11 -0.43 -0.90
C LEU A 120 13.08 0.68 -1.30
N ILE A 121 13.32 0.83 -2.59
CA ILE A 121 14.18 1.88 -3.14
C ILE A 121 13.28 3.05 -3.55
N ALA A 122 13.68 4.26 -3.20
CA ALA A 122 13.03 5.50 -3.62
C ALA A 122 14.01 6.36 -4.41
N SER A 123 13.55 6.90 -5.54
CA SER A 123 14.31 7.87 -6.35
C SER A 123 13.73 9.28 -6.19
N SER A 124 14.56 10.30 -6.42
CA SER A 124 14.18 11.70 -6.29
C SER A 124 14.79 12.57 -7.38
N THR A 125 14.18 13.73 -7.63
CA THR A 125 14.73 14.75 -8.54
C THR A 125 16.00 15.44 -8.03
N ASP A 126 16.43 15.16 -6.79
CA ASP A 126 17.70 15.67 -6.25
C ASP A 126 18.92 14.85 -6.73
N GLY A 127 18.68 13.81 -7.52
CA GLY A 127 19.73 12.97 -8.10
C GLY A 127 20.12 11.77 -7.23
N TYR A 128 19.47 11.58 -6.08
CA TYR A 128 19.76 10.47 -5.18
C TYR A 128 18.69 9.38 -5.20
N CYS A 129 19.10 8.18 -4.80
CA CYS A 129 18.21 7.09 -4.41
C CYS A 129 18.43 6.71 -2.95
N SER A 130 17.35 6.55 -2.19
CA SER A 130 17.39 6.04 -0.82
C SER A 130 16.91 4.60 -0.78
N VAL A 131 17.51 3.78 0.09
CA VAL A 131 17.09 2.40 0.32
C VAL A 131 16.49 2.28 1.72
N VAL A 132 15.23 1.87 1.79
CA VAL A 132 14.55 1.51 3.04
C VAL A 132 14.64 0.00 3.19
N THR A 133 15.19 -0.47 4.32
CA THR A 133 15.34 -1.90 4.62
C THR A 133 14.41 -2.31 5.74
N PHE A 134 13.78 -3.47 5.59
CA PHE A 134 12.92 -4.07 6.62
C PHE A 134 13.61 -5.25 7.27
N SER A 135 13.55 -5.32 8.59
CA SER A 135 14.02 -6.46 9.37
C SER A 135 13.20 -7.71 9.05
N ASN A 136 13.78 -8.88 9.31
CA ASN A 136 13.06 -10.13 9.11
C ASN A 136 11.77 -10.14 9.95
N GLY A 137 10.62 -10.35 9.31
CA GLY A 137 9.30 -10.35 9.96
C GLY A 137 8.72 -8.97 10.28
N GLU A 138 9.38 -7.85 9.97
CA GLU A 138 8.88 -6.50 10.30
C GLU A 138 7.56 -6.17 9.57
N LEU A 139 7.47 -6.51 8.29
CA LEU A 139 6.22 -6.43 7.52
C LEU A 139 5.28 -7.61 7.78
N GLY A 140 5.65 -8.57 8.62
CA GLY A 140 4.93 -9.80 8.90
C GLY A 140 5.51 -11.02 8.18
N ASN A 141 4.88 -12.18 8.38
CA ASN A 141 5.28 -13.44 7.77
C ASN A 141 4.69 -13.57 6.37
N VAL A 142 5.41 -14.19 5.43
CA VAL A 142 4.92 -14.42 4.06
C VAL A 142 3.76 -15.42 4.10
N TYR A 143 2.65 -15.07 3.45
CA TYR A 143 1.50 -15.95 3.31
C TYR A 143 1.78 -17.04 2.28
N VAL A 144 1.66 -18.30 2.71
CA VAL A 144 1.70 -19.48 1.85
C VAL A 144 0.27 -19.97 1.71
N GLN A 145 -0.20 -20.08 0.47
CA GLN A 145 -1.53 -20.61 0.22
C GLN A 145 -1.58 -22.08 0.65
N PRO A 146 -2.56 -22.50 1.48
CA PRO A 146 -2.73 -23.90 1.82
C PRO A 146 -2.85 -24.73 0.55
N LYS A 147 -2.09 -25.83 0.46
CA LYS A 147 -2.28 -26.81 -0.61
C LYS A 147 -3.68 -27.41 -0.42
N SER A 148 -4.44 -27.51 -1.50
CA SER A 148 -5.86 -27.92 -1.53
C SER A 148 -6.16 -29.34 -0.99
N GLU A 149 -5.21 -30.07 -0.40
CA GLU A 149 -5.41 -31.39 0.20
C GLU A 149 -6.09 -31.34 1.59
N GLU A 150 -6.03 -30.21 2.29
CA GLU A 150 -6.65 -30.07 3.63
C GLU A 150 -8.16 -29.75 3.57
N ALA A 151 -8.68 -29.25 2.45
CA ALA A 151 -10.11 -28.97 2.30
C ALA A 151 -10.99 -30.25 2.21
N ILE A 152 -10.38 -31.41 1.91
CA ILE A 152 -11.11 -32.68 1.81
C ILE A 152 -11.19 -33.40 3.17
N LYS A 153 -10.27 -33.13 4.11
CA LYS A 153 -10.24 -33.82 5.40
C LYS A 153 -11.10 -33.19 6.50
N THR A 154 -11.61 -31.98 6.30
CA THR A 154 -12.53 -31.33 7.26
C THR A 154 -14.00 -31.45 6.83
N ALA A 155 -14.26 -32.09 5.69
CA ALA A 155 -15.61 -32.33 5.16
C ALA A 155 -16.01 -33.83 5.15
N ALA A 156 -15.23 -34.69 5.81
CA ALA A 156 -15.47 -36.13 5.95
C ALA A 156 -15.59 -36.52 7.41
#